data_AF-K2C8U7-F1
#
_entry.id   AF-K2C8U7-F1
#
_cell.length_a   1.000
_cell.length_b   1.000
_cell.length_c   1.000
_cell.angle_alpha   90.00
_cell.angle_beta   90.00
_cell.angle_gamma   90.00
#
_symmetry.space_group_name_H-M   'P 1'
#
loop_
_entity.id
_entity.type
_entity.pdbx_description
1 polymer ?
#
loop_
_entity_poly.entity_id
_entity_poly.type
_entity_poly.pdbx_seq_one_letter_code
_entity_poly.pdbx_strand_id
1 'polypeptide(L)'
;LHRALGAFIIEDAVTAKSIPPEDDKVDEIYNKVQRQIVNLMIEKPQIIDHANLLMWVAHNLERMADRVSNICERTIFVTTGELLEIESKKKEIKL
;
A
#
# COMPACT_ATOMS: atom_id res chain seq x y z
N LEU A 1 -6.44 2.98 6.96
CA LEU A 1 -6.11 2.49 8.33
C LEU A 1 -7.28 2.56 9.30
N HIS A 2 -7.78 3.74 9.70
CA HIS A 2 -8.86 3.81 10.71
C HIS A 2 -10.11 2.98 10.36
N ARG A 3 -10.54 3.01 9.09
CA ARG A 3 -11.64 2.15 8.59
C ARG A 3 -11.35 0.65 8.75
N ALA A 4 -10.14 0.21 8.45
CA ALA A 4 -9.75 -1.20 8.58
C ALA A 4 -9.68 -1.65 10.04
N LEU A 5 -9.13 -0.80 10.93
CA LEU A 5 -9.15 -1.06 12.37
C LEU A 5 -10.57 -1.06 12.94
N GLY A 6 -11.41 -0.13 12.50
CA GLY A 6 -12.83 -0.10 12.87
C GLY A 6 -13.53 -1.39 12.46
N ALA A 7 -13.39 -1.79 11.19
CA ALA A 7 -13.95 -3.04 10.67
C ALA A 7 -13.45 -4.26 11.45
N PHE A 8 -12.16 -4.30 11.80
CA PHE A 8 -11.60 -5.39 12.63
C PHE A 8 -12.25 -5.45 14.02
N ILE A 9 -12.38 -4.31 14.71
CA ILE A 9 -12.92 -4.25 16.08
C ILE A 9 -14.37 -4.74 16.16
N ILE A 10 -15.18 -4.47 15.14
CA ILE A 10 -16.59 -4.87 15.09
C ILE A 10 -16.84 -6.10 14.21
N GLU A 11 -15.78 -6.79 13.78
CA GLU A 11 -15.83 -7.97 12.92
C GLU A 11 -16.65 -7.78 11.62
N ASP A 12 -16.59 -6.58 11.03
CA ASP A 12 -17.32 -6.21 9.81
C ASP A 12 -16.55 -6.59 8.54
N ALA A 13 -16.79 -7.82 8.08
CA ALA A 13 -16.21 -8.36 6.84
C ALA A 13 -16.63 -7.59 5.59
N VAL A 14 -17.80 -6.94 5.57
CA VAL A 14 -18.30 -6.19 4.41
C VAL A 14 -17.46 -4.93 4.20
N THR A 15 -17.26 -4.15 5.28
CA THR A 15 -16.40 -2.98 5.23
C THR A 15 -14.95 -3.38 4.94
N ALA A 16 -14.44 -4.44 5.58
CA ALA A 16 -13.10 -4.94 5.32
C ALA A 16 -12.88 -5.29 3.83
N LYS A 17 -13.84 -5.93 3.17
CA LYS A 17 -13.76 -6.27 1.74
C LYS A 17 -13.76 -5.06 0.81
N SER A 18 -14.30 -3.92 1.24
CA SER A 18 -14.39 -2.70 0.42
C SER A 18 -13.10 -1.87 0.36
N ILE A 19 -12.17 -2.07 1.30
CA ILE A 19 -11.00 -1.20 1.47
C ILE A 19 -9.82 -1.55 0.54
N PRO A 20 -9.42 -2.82 0.36
CA PRO A 20 -8.26 -3.19 -0.45
C PRO A 20 -8.24 -2.66 -1.89
N PRO A 21 -9.38 -2.56 -2.62
CA PRO A 21 -9.37 -1.95 -3.95
C PRO A 21 -8.89 -0.49 -3.99
N GLU A 22 -8.86 0.21 -2.84
CA GLU A 22 -8.33 1.58 -2.74
C GLU A 22 -6.79 1.61 -2.78
N ASP A 23 -6.11 0.48 -2.54
CA ASP A 23 -4.66 0.33 -2.57
C ASP A 23 -4.07 0.55 -3.98
N ASP A 24 -4.82 0.19 -5.03
CA ASP A 24 -4.45 0.44 -6.43
C ASP A 24 -4.09 1.92 -6.68
N LYS A 25 -4.80 2.84 -6.01
CA LYS A 25 -4.53 4.27 -6.11
C LYS A 25 -3.26 4.67 -5.38
N VAL A 26 -2.94 4.03 -4.25
CA VAL A 26 -1.69 4.25 -3.52
C VAL A 26 -0.52 3.77 -4.36
N ASP A 27 -0.64 2.59 -4.98
CA ASP A 27 0.35 2.04 -5.90
C ASP A 27 0.60 2.94 -7.12
N GLU A 28 -0.46 3.50 -7.72
CA GLU A 28 -0.32 4.45 -8.83
C GLU A 28 0.47 5.70 -8.41
N ILE A 29 0.15 6.26 -7.23
CA ILE A 29 0.84 7.43 -6.67
C ILE A 29 2.30 7.09 -6.35
N TYR A 30 2.55 5.95 -5.72
CA TYR A 30 3.91 5.48 -5.42
C TYR A 30 4.76 5.41 -6.68
N ASN A 31 4.25 4.75 -7.73
CA ASN A 31 4.93 4.62 -9.02
C ASN A 31 5.20 5.98 -9.67
N LYS A 32 4.25 6.92 -9.58
CA LYS A 32 4.42 8.28 -10.10
C LYS A 32 5.51 9.04 -9.34
N VAL A 33 5.47 9.01 -8.01
CA VAL A 33 6.43 9.69 -7.13
C VAL A 33 7.82 9.11 -7.32
N GLN A 34 7.96 7.78 -7.38
CA GLN A 34 9.22 7.10 -7.64
C GLN A 34 9.87 7.60 -8.94
N ARG A 35 9.11 7.63 -10.05
CA ARG A 35 9.62 8.15 -11.33
C ARG A 35 10.05 9.62 -11.26
N GLN A 36 9.29 10.46 -10.55
CA GLN A 36 9.63 11.86 -10.36
C GLN A 36 10.91 12.04 -9.55
N ILE A 37 11.10 11.25 -8.49
CA ILE A 37 12.30 11.27 -7.65
C ILE A 37 13.52 10.84 -8.47
N VAL A 38 13.40 9.78 -9.27
CA VAL A 38 14.50 9.31 -10.15
C VAL A 38 14.88 10.38 -11.17
N ASN A 39 13.89 11.01 -11.82
CA ASN A 39 14.16 12.10 -12.76
C ASN A 39 14.84 13.28 -12.07
N LEU A 40 14.46 13.60 -10.84
CA LEU A 40 15.07 14.65 -10.04
C LEU A 40 16.54 14.33 -9.68
N MET A 41 16.85 13.05 -9.38
CA MET A 41 18.24 12.60 -9.18
C MET A 41 19.09 12.75 -10.44
N ILE A 42 18.51 12.49 -11.63
CA ILE A 42 19.19 12.65 -12.91
C ILE A 42 19.44 14.14 -13.22
N GLU A 43 18.44 15.00 -13.01
CA GLU A 43 18.55 16.44 -13.25
C GLU A 43 19.52 17.12 -12.28
N LYS A 44 19.55 16.67 -11.01
CA LYS A 44 20.30 17.29 -9.91
C LYS A 44 21.05 16.24 -9.07
N PRO A 45 22.19 15.73 -9.55
CA PRO A 45 22.94 14.68 -8.84
C PRO A 45 23.37 15.06 -7.40
N GLN A 46 23.56 16.35 -7.13
CA GLN A 46 23.93 16.85 -5.80
C GLN A 46 22.86 16.64 -4.72
N ILE A 47 21.62 16.28 -5.08
CA ILE A 47 20.54 16.02 -4.11
C ILE A 47 20.23 14.53 -3.93
N ILE A 48 21.03 13.61 -4.49
CA ILE A 48 20.76 12.16 -4.46
C ILE A 48 20.47 11.66 -3.04
N ASP A 49 21.24 12.06 -2.03
CA ASP A 49 21.02 11.61 -0.65
C ASP A 49 19.64 12.03 -0.11
N HIS A 50 19.23 13.27 -0.38
CA HIS A 50 17.91 13.78 0.04
C HIS A 50 16.77 13.14 -0.76
N ALA A 51 16.97 12.96 -2.07
CA ALA A 51 16.01 12.29 -2.93
C ALA A 51 15.84 10.82 -2.52
N ASN A 52 16.89 10.16 -2.06
CA ASN A 52 16.83 8.80 -1.52
C ASN A 52 15.99 8.73 -0.24
N LEU A 53 16.11 9.71 0.67
CA LEU A 53 15.23 9.80 1.85
C LEU A 53 13.76 9.93 1.44
N LEU A 54 13.45 10.71 0.40
CA LEU A 54 12.08 10.80 -0.13
C LEU A 54 11.59 9.48 -0.72
N MET A 55 12.46 8.70 -1.36
CA MET A 55 12.14 7.35 -1.84
C MET A 55 11.71 6.45 -0.68
N TRP A 56 12.45 6.49 0.44
CA TRP A 56 12.09 5.76 1.66
C TRP A 56 10.75 6.21 2.24
N VAL A 57 10.44 7.51 2.24
CA VAL A 57 9.13 7.99 2.68
C VAL A 57 8.01 7.43 1.80
N ALA A 58 8.15 7.51 0.48
CA ALA A 58 7.16 6.98 -0.46
C ALA A 58 6.96 5.47 -0.28
N HIS A 59 8.04 4.72 -0.12
CA HIS A 59 8.00 3.28 0.15
C HIS A 59 7.28 2.96 1.47
N ASN A 60 7.59 3.67 2.55
CA ASN A 60 6.93 3.43 3.84
C ASN A 60 5.41 3.72 3.79
N LEU A 61 4.99 4.69 2.98
CA LEU A 61 3.56 4.98 2.77
C LEU A 61 2.85 3.86 2.00
N GLU A 62 3.48 3.33 0.95
CA GLU A 62 2.96 2.17 0.22
C GLU A 62 2.88 0.93 1.13
N ARG A 63 3.93 0.66 1.92
CA ARG A 63 3.93 -0.45 2.89
C ARG A 63 2.87 -0.29 3.97
N MET A 64 2.51 0.95 4.34
CA MET A 64 1.40 1.19 5.24
C MET A 64 0.07 0.80 4.60
N ALA A 65 -0.13 1.05 3.31
CA ALA A 65 -1.33 0.67 2.58
C ALA A 65 -1.43 -0.86 2.41
N ASP A 66 -0.34 -1.54 2.04
CA ASP A 66 -0.26 -3.02 2.04
C ASP A 66 -0.68 -3.60 3.42
N ARG A 67 -0.19 -3.00 4.52
CA ARG A 67 -0.56 -3.45 5.88
C ARG A 67 -2.03 -3.23 6.19
N VAL A 68 -2.67 -2.21 5.61
CA VAL A 68 -4.11 -1.99 5.74
C VAL A 68 -4.88 -3.11 5.03
N SER A 69 -4.45 -3.52 3.84
CA SER A 69 -5.01 -4.66 3.11
C SER A 69 -4.89 -5.95 3.93
N ASN A 70 -3.72 -6.22 4.52
CA ASN A 70 -3.52 -7.39 5.40
C ASN A 70 -4.44 -7.40 6.63
N ILE A 71 -4.75 -6.23 7.22
CA ILE A 71 -5.72 -6.14 8.32
C ILE A 71 -7.12 -6.52 7.83
N CYS A 72 -7.49 -6.10 6.62
CA CYS A 72 -8.79 -6.40 6.03
C CYS A 72 -8.93 -7.90 5.72
N GLU A 73 -7.91 -8.52 5.14
CA GLU A 73 -7.85 -9.97 4.90
C GLU A 73 -8.04 -10.77 6.20
N ARG A 74 -7.31 -10.38 7.26
CA ARG A 74 -7.45 -11.00 8.58
C ARG A 74 -8.83 -10.80 9.18
N THR A 75 -9.43 -9.63 9.00
CA THR A 75 -10.79 -9.36 9.46
C THR A 75 -11.76 -10.31 8.80
N ILE A 76 -11.69 -10.44 7.47
CA ILE A 76 -12.54 -11.37 6.72
C ILE A 76 -12.35 -12.80 7.21
N PHE A 77 -11.10 -13.26 7.34
CA PHE A 77 -10.80 -14.61 7.80
C PHE A 77 -11.35 -14.90 9.20
N VAL A 78 -11.18 -13.97 10.15
CA VAL A 78 -11.68 -14.16 11.53
C VAL A 78 -13.21 -14.17 11.56
N THR A 79 -13.89 -13.36 10.74
CA THR A 79 -15.35 -13.30 10.70
C THR A 79 -15.98 -14.49 9.97
N THR A 80 -15.39 -14.96 8.86
CA THR A 80 -16.03 -15.95 7.96
C THR A 80 -15.40 -17.34 8.03
N GLY A 81 -14.17 -17.47 8.52
CA GLY A 81 -13.37 -18.69 8.43
C GLY A 81 -12.80 -18.96 7.03
N GLU A 82 -13.07 -18.09 6.05
CA GLU A 82 -12.58 -18.24 4.68
C GLU A 82 -11.32 -17.39 4.47
N LEU A 83 -10.26 -18.03 3.96
CA LEU A 83 -9.07 -17.30 3.55
C LEU A 83 -9.36 -16.62 2.20
N LEU A 84 -9.61 -15.32 2.26
CA LEU A 84 -9.55 -14.45 1.08
C LEU A 84 -8.12 -13.90 1.00
N GLU A 85 -7.28 -14.55 0.19
CA GLU A 85 -6.13 -13.85 -0.38
C GLU A 85 -6.71 -12.82 -1.35
N ILE A 86 -6.68 -11.56 -0.92
CA ILE A 86 -7.07 -10.49 -1.81
C ILE A 86 -5.87 -10.35 -2.72
N GLU A 87 -5.98 -10.87 -3.94
CA GLU A 87 -4.93 -10.79 -4.96
C GLU A 87 -4.52 -9.33 -5.15
N SER A 88 -3.59 -8.87 -4.33
CA SER A 88 -2.69 -7.78 -4.64
C SER A 88 -1.89 -8.35 -5.80
N LYS A 89 -2.35 -8.08 -7.03
CA LYS A 89 -1.69 -8.49 -8.28
C LYS A 89 -0.20 -8.46 -8.02
N LYS A 90 0.46 -9.63 -8.11
CA LYS A 90 1.91 -9.75 -7.96
C LYS A 90 2.53 -8.48 -8.50
N LYS A 91 3.09 -7.65 -7.60
CA LYS A 91 3.89 -6.50 -7.95
C LYS A 91 5.07 -7.07 -8.73
N GLU A 92 4.87 -7.28 -10.04
CA GLU A 92 5.93 -7.62 -10.97
C GLU A 92 6.87 -6.44 -10.85
N ILE A 93 7.97 -6.67 -10.13
CA ILE A 93 9.16 -5.87 -10.30
C ILE A 93 9.55 -6.12 -11.75
N LYS A 94 9.08 -5.25 -12.65
CA LYS A 94 9.64 -5.14 -13.99
C LYS A 94 11.05 -4.61 -13.81
N LEU A 95 11.98 -5.55 -13.72
CA LEU A 95 13.42 -5.34 -13.94
C LEU A 95 13.64 -4.71 -15.32
#